data_AF-A0A7Y2G1N4-F1
#
_entry.id   AF-A0A7Y2G1N4-F1
#
_cell.length_a   1.000
_cell.length_b   1.000
_cell.length_c   1.000
_cell.angle_alpha   90.00
_cell.angle_beta   90.00
_cell.angle_gamma   90.00
#
_symmetry.space_group_name_H-M   'P 1'
#
loop_
_entity.id
_entity.type
_entity.pdbx_description
1 polymer ?
#
loop_
_entity_poly.entity_id
_entity_poly.type
_entity_poly.pdbx_seq_one_letter_code
_entity_poly.pdbx_strand_id
1 'polypeptide(L)'
;MNITEKIIARNSGRSRVSPGDNVWIDVDVLMTHDVCGPPAIGIFKREFGEDARVWDADRLVIMPDHYIFTADKHANRNVDVLRAFAKEQNLPHYYDVGTDRYKGVCHIGLAEEGFNLPGTVLIGTDSHTCTSGAFGLFSTGVGNTDAALIMGTGKIWGKVPETMKFVFEGSLPPYLMAKDL
;
A
#
# COMPACT_ATOMS: atom_id res chain seq x y z
N MET A 1 4.31 11.02 22.32
CA MET A 1 4.02 10.56 20.96
C MET A 1 3.10 9.35 21.01
N ASN A 2 1.97 9.38 20.31
CA ASN A 2 1.10 8.23 20.07
C ASN A 2 1.77 7.23 19.09
N ILE A 3 1.10 6.13 18.75
CA ILE A 3 1.67 5.09 17.87
C ILE A 3 2.03 5.64 16.48
N THR A 4 1.12 6.38 15.84
CA THR A 4 1.31 6.99 14.52
C THR A 4 2.50 7.94 14.51
N GLU A 5 2.60 8.83 15.50
CA GLU A 5 3.72 9.76 15.65
C GLU A 5 5.06 9.03 15.84
N LYS A 6 5.10 7.95 16.62
CA LYS A 6 6.33 7.16 16.81
C LYS A 6 6.80 6.49 15.52
N ILE A 7 5.87 5.91 14.76
CA ILE A 7 6.16 5.26 13.47
C ILE A 7 6.66 6.29 12.47
N ILE A 8 5.94 7.41 12.30
CA ILE A 8 6.35 8.46 11.37
C ILE A 8 7.68 9.11 11.80
N ALA A 9 7.93 9.32 13.09
CA ALA A 9 9.21 9.84 13.57
C ALA A 9 10.37 8.91 13.16
N ARG A 10 10.23 7.59 13.39
CA ARG A 10 11.21 6.59 12.97
C ARG A 10 11.44 6.63 11.46
N ASN A 11 10.37 6.57 10.67
CA ASN A 11 10.42 6.55 9.21
C ASN A 11 10.71 7.92 8.58
N SER A 12 10.94 8.97 9.37
CA SER A 12 11.42 10.27 8.87
C SER A 12 12.82 10.62 9.37
N GLY A 13 13.49 9.70 10.07
CA GLY A 13 14.79 9.93 10.69
C GLY A 13 14.77 10.96 11.83
N ARG A 14 13.60 11.23 12.41
CA ARG A 14 13.41 12.23 13.48
C ARG A 14 13.26 11.55 14.83
N SER A 15 13.78 12.19 15.89
CA SER A 15 13.58 11.72 17.26
C SER A 15 12.15 11.98 17.76
N ARG A 16 11.45 12.95 17.17
CA ARG A 16 10.07 13.32 17.49
C ARG A 16 9.40 14.01 16.31
N VAL A 17 8.09 13.85 16.20
CA VAL A 17 7.19 14.66 15.36
C VAL A 17 5.96 15.07 16.17
N SER A 18 5.20 16.04 15.66
CA SER A 18 3.91 16.49 16.21
C SER A 18 2.87 16.62 15.08
N PRO A 19 1.56 16.56 15.39
CA PRO A 19 0.53 16.74 14.37
C PRO A 19 0.67 18.08 13.66
N GLY A 20 0.49 18.07 12.34
CA GLY A 20 0.69 19.24 11.48
C GLY A 20 2.11 19.40 10.92
N ASP A 21 3.10 18.70 11.46
CA ASP A 21 4.44 18.65 10.86
C ASP A 21 4.37 18.05 9.44
N ASN A 22 5.08 18.65 8.49
CA ASN A 22 5.28 18.05 7.17
C ASN A 22 6.68 17.41 7.12
N VAL A 23 6.74 16.14 6.76
CA VAL A 23 7.97 15.31 6.80
C VAL A 23 8.06 14.38 5.60
N TRP A 24 9.28 14.07 5.19
CA TRP A 24 9.53 12.96 4.28
C TRP A 24 9.46 11.66 5.07
N ILE A 25 8.69 10.71 4.58
CA ILE A 25 8.45 9.42 5.22
C ILE A 25 8.99 8.34 4.29
N ASP A 26 9.92 7.54 4.80
CA ASP A 26 10.40 6.30 4.20
C ASP A 26 9.29 5.26 4.19
N VAL A 27 8.99 4.73 3.01
CA VAL A 27 7.94 3.74 2.81
C VAL A 27 8.54 2.34 2.89
N ASP A 28 7.94 1.49 3.73
CA ASP A 28 8.35 0.11 3.89
C ASP A 28 7.72 -0.81 2.84
N VAL A 29 6.46 -0.58 2.49
CA VAL A 29 5.75 -1.32 1.43
C VAL A 29 4.89 -0.36 0.62
N LEU A 30 4.97 -0.44 -0.71
CA LEU A 30 3.99 0.13 -1.61
C LEU A 30 3.14 -1.00 -2.19
N MET A 31 1.82 -0.90 -2.05
CA MET A 31 0.88 -1.80 -2.72
C MET A 31 0.14 -1.08 -3.86
N THR A 32 0.00 -1.77 -4.99
CA THR A 32 -0.93 -1.35 -6.06
C THR A 32 -1.69 -2.54 -6.63
N HIS A 33 -2.75 -2.25 -7.38
CA HIS A 33 -3.66 -3.23 -7.98
C HIS A 33 -3.96 -2.90 -9.46
N ASP A 34 -4.83 -3.66 -10.11
CA ASP A 34 -5.16 -3.57 -11.55
C ASP A 34 -5.72 -2.22 -12.00
N VAL A 35 -6.39 -1.48 -11.13
CA VAL A 35 -7.00 -0.19 -11.51
C VAL A 35 -5.97 0.92 -11.51
N CYS A 36 -5.20 1.01 -10.43
CA CYS A 36 -4.31 2.13 -10.15
C CYS A 36 -2.85 1.87 -10.57
N GLY A 37 -2.46 0.61 -10.72
CA GLY A 37 -1.09 0.24 -11.08
C GLY A 37 -0.68 0.71 -12.47
N PRO A 38 -1.45 0.43 -13.55
CA PRO A 38 -1.11 0.91 -14.88
C PRO A 38 -0.89 2.44 -14.99
N PRO A 39 -1.78 3.31 -14.47
CA PRO A 39 -1.51 4.74 -14.49
C PRO A 39 -0.35 5.15 -13.57
N ALA A 40 -0.15 4.53 -12.40
CA ALA A 40 1.02 4.80 -11.56
C ALA A 40 2.34 4.45 -12.27
N ILE A 41 2.40 3.29 -12.93
CA ILE A 41 3.53 2.86 -13.76
C ILE A 41 3.80 3.85 -14.89
N GLY A 42 2.74 4.30 -15.58
CA GLY A 42 2.87 5.28 -16.67
C GLY A 42 3.43 6.63 -16.19
N ILE A 43 3.02 7.10 -15.01
CA ILE A 43 3.59 8.30 -14.40
C ILE A 43 5.03 8.05 -13.97
N PHE A 44 5.32 6.92 -13.33
CA PHE A 44 6.68 6.54 -12.91
C PHE A 44 7.66 6.57 -14.09
N LYS A 45 7.35 5.90 -15.19
CA LYS A 45 8.19 5.91 -16.41
C LYS A 45 8.33 7.32 -17.01
N ARG A 46 7.25 8.11 -17.03
CA ARG A 46 7.30 9.48 -17.56
C ARG A 46 8.22 10.39 -16.74
N GLU A 47 8.13 10.34 -15.41
CA GLU A 47 8.84 11.27 -14.53
C GLU A 47 10.27 10.79 -14.18
N PHE A 48 10.52 9.49 -14.11
CA PHE A 48 11.82 8.90 -13.75
C PHE A 48 12.59 8.32 -14.95
N GLY A 49 11.94 8.13 -16.10
CA GLY A 49 12.51 7.58 -17.33
C GLY A 49 12.02 6.16 -17.63
N GLU A 50 12.00 5.79 -18.91
CA GLU A 50 11.50 4.48 -19.38
C GLU A 50 12.30 3.28 -18.83
N ASP A 51 13.61 3.48 -18.63
CA ASP A 51 14.55 2.49 -18.10
C ASP A 51 14.72 2.59 -16.56
N ALA A 52 13.91 3.42 -15.90
CA ALA A 52 13.99 3.59 -14.45
C ALA A 52 13.68 2.28 -13.72
N ARG A 53 14.37 2.08 -12.59
CA ARG A 53 14.14 0.95 -11.70
C ARG A 53 13.33 1.40 -10.50
N VAL A 54 12.38 0.57 -10.07
CA VAL A 54 11.69 0.81 -8.80
C VAL A 54 12.70 0.85 -7.65
N TRP A 55 12.45 1.66 -6.63
CA TRP A 55 13.41 1.95 -5.56
C TRP A 55 13.85 0.68 -4.81
N ASP A 56 12.94 -0.27 -4.65
CA ASP A 56 13.16 -1.55 -4.01
C ASP A 56 12.13 -2.56 -4.57
N ALA A 57 12.63 -3.61 -5.23
CA ALA A 57 11.78 -4.61 -5.87
C ALA A 57 11.04 -5.49 -4.84
N ASP A 58 11.63 -5.70 -3.66
CA ASP A 58 11.04 -6.51 -2.59
C ASP A 58 9.97 -5.73 -1.80
N ARG A 59 9.88 -4.41 -1.99
CA ARG A 59 8.91 -3.54 -1.31
C ARG A 59 7.74 -3.08 -2.17
N LEU A 60 7.76 -3.37 -3.47
CA LEU A 60 6.62 -3.13 -4.37
C LEU A 60 5.78 -4.39 -4.51
N VAL A 61 4.55 -4.32 -3.99
CA VAL A 61 3.57 -5.41 -4.00
C VAL A 61 2.47 -5.10 -5.01
N ILE A 62 2.19 -6.03 -5.91
CA ILE A 62 1.15 -5.88 -6.93
C ILE A 62 0.12 -7.00 -6.79
N MET A 63 -1.11 -6.65 -6.43
CA MET A 63 -2.21 -7.58 -6.18
C MET A 63 -3.45 -7.17 -7.00
N PRO A 64 -3.64 -7.70 -8.21
CA PRO A 64 -4.83 -7.47 -9.01
C PRO A 64 -6.05 -8.17 -8.41
N ASP A 65 -7.14 -7.46 -8.12
CA ASP A 65 -8.32 -8.03 -7.45
C ASP A 65 -9.64 -7.33 -7.80
N HIS A 66 -9.62 -6.13 -8.41
CA HIS A 66 -10.83 -5.33 -8.62
C HIS A 66 -11.63 -5.76 -9.85
N TYR A 67 -10.99 -5.76 -11.02
CA TYR A 67 -11.62 -6.11 -12.30
C TYR A 67 -10.94 -7.32 -12.93
N ILE A 68 -11.03 -8.43 -12.22
CA ILE A 68 -10.47 -9.72 -12.64
C ILE A 68 -11.59 -10.72 -12.95
N PHE A 69 -11.24 -11.85 -13.56
CA PHE A 69 -12.20 -12.89 -13.98
C PHE A 69 -13.39 -12.32 -14.78
N THR A 70 -13.11 -11.29 -15.60
CA THR A 70 -14.09 -10.58 -16.40
C THR A 70 -13.83 -10.78 -17.90
N ALA A 71 -14.88 -10.68 -18.70
CA ALA A 71 -14.79 -10.66 -20.16
C ALA A 71 -14.36 -9.29 -20.71
N ASP A 72 -14.26 -8.25 -19.88
CA ASP A 72 -13.87 -6.91 -20.31
C ASP A 72 -12.38 -6.87 -20.72
N LYS A 73 -12.15 -6.64 -22.01
CA LYS A 73 -10.80 -6.52 -22.60
C LYS A 73 -9.97 -5.38 -22.00
N HIS A 74 -10.60 -4.29 -21.54
CA HIS A 74 -9.91 -3.15 -20.96
C HIS A 74 -9.38 -3.47 -19.56
N ALA A 75 -10.16 -4.22 -18.79
CA ALA A 75 -9.73 -4.74 -17.49
C ALA A 75 -8.61 -5.78 -17.64
N ASN A 76 -8.76 -6.72 -18.59
CA ASN A 76 -7.71 -7.72 -18.87
C ASN A 76 -6.39 -7.06 -19.33
N ARG A 77 -6.46 -6.01 -20.16
CA ARG A 77 -5.29 -5.22 -20.56
C ARG A 77 -4.54 -4.65 -19.35
N ASN A 78 -5.23 -4.22 -18.29
CA ASN A 78 -4.55 -3.69 -17.11
C ASN A 78 -3.69 -4.75 -16.43
N VAL A 79 -4.21 -5.98 -16.29
CA VAL A 79 -3.44 -7.12 -15.77
C VAL A 79 -2.24 -7.43 -16.67
N ASP A 80 -2.40 -7.36 -17.99
CA ASP A 80 -1.28 -7.56 -18.92
C ASP A 80 -0.18 -6.49 -18.76
N VAL A 81 -0.56 -5.22 -18.53
CA VAL A 81 0.40 -4.14 -18.23
C VAL A 81 1.15 -4.42 -16.93
N LEU A 82 0.45 -4.86 -15.88
CA LEU A 82 1.08 -5.23 -14.61
C LEU A 82 2.05 -6.40 -14.77
N ARG A 83 1.64 -7.44 -15.50
CA ARG A 83 2.49 -8.61 -15.77
C ARG A 83 3.75 -8.23 -16.55
N ALA A 84 3.60 -7.38 -17.56
CA ALA A 84 4.73 -6.87 -18.34
C ALA A 84 5.69 -6.07 -17.46
N PHE A 85 5.17 -5.15 -16.65
CA PHE A 85 5.98 -4.34 -15.73
C PHE A 85 6.67 -5.17 -14.66
N ALA A 86 5.96 -6.12 -14.03
CA ALA A 86 6.54 -7.02 -13.04
C ALA A 86 7.69 -7.84 -13.61
N LYS A 87 7.55 -8.33 -14.85
CA LYS A 87 8.63 -9.03 -15.55
C LYS A 87 9.81 -8.10 -15.87
N GLU A 88 9.54 -6.91 -16.41
CA GLU A 88 10.56 -5.90 -16.75
C GLU A 88 11.39 -5.50 -15.51
N GLN A 89 10.69 -5.24 -14.39
CA GLN A 89 11.29 -4.79 -13.14
C GLN A 89 11.79 -5.95 -12.27
N ASN A 90 11.60 -7.21 -12.69
CA ASN A 90 11.94 -8.41 -11.93
C ASN A 90 11.33 -8.38 -10.51
N LEU A 91 10.03 -8.07 -10.42
CA LEU A 91 9.32 -7.92 -9.14
C LEU A 91 8.94 -9.30 -8.57
N PRO A 92 9.45 -9.67 -7.39
CA PRO A 92 9.12 -10.94 -6.76
C PRO A 92 7.66 -10.99 -6.26
N HIS A 93 7.07 -9.85 -5.92
CA HIS A 93 5.74 -9.75 -5.26
C HIS A 93 4.61 -9.32 -6.20
N TYR A 94 4.58 -9.91 -7.40
CA TYR A 94 3.41 -9.88 -8.27
C TYR A 94 2.55 -11.13 -8.09
N TYR A 95 1.31 -10.93 -7.65
CA TYR A 95 0.35 -11.98 -7.33
C TYR A 95 -0.62 -12.21 -8.50
N ASP A 96 -0.08 -12.83 -9.56
CA ASP A 96 -0.73 -12.92 -10.88
C ASP A 96 -2.05 -13.69 -10.88
N VAL A 97 -3.07 -13.10 -11.50
CA VAL A 97 -4.42 -13.66 -11.61
C VAL A 97 -4.39 -14.93 -12.47
N GLY A 98 -5.10 -15.97 -12.03
CA GLY A 98 -5.17 -17.25 -12.75
C GLY A 98 -3.96 -18.16 -12.53
N THR A 99 -3.03 -17.76 -11.66
CA THR A 99 -1.92 -18.60 -11.21
C THR A 99 -2.13 -19.07 -9.77
N ASP A 100 -1.31 -20.02 -9.32
CA ASP A 100 -1.25 -20.47 -7.92
C ASP A 100 -0.78 -19.35 -6.96
N ARG A 101 -0.17 -18.29 -7.50
CA ARG A 101 0.21 -17.11 -6.74
C ARG A 101 -0.95 -16.15 -6.49
N TYR A 102 -2.12 -16.29 -7.08
CA TYR A 102 -3.21 -15.35 -6.85
C TYR A 102 -3.68 -15.36 -5.36
N LYS A 103 -3.96 -14.19 -4.79
CA LYS A 103 -4.26 -14.02 -3.33
C LYS A 103 -5.60 -13.39 -2.98
N GLY A 104 -6.48 -13.16 -3.94
CA GLY A 104 -7.77 -12.54 -3.62
C GLY A 104 -7.65 -11.04 -3.36
N VAL A 105 -8.51 -10.55 -2.48
CA VAL A 105 -8.60 -9.13 -2.12
C VAL A 105 -7.26 -8.63 -1.58
N CYS A 106 -6.75 -7.54 -2.14
CA CYS A 106 -5.42 -7.02 -1.88
C CYS A 106 -5.11 -6.82 -0.39
N HIS A 107 -6.04 -6.28 0.41
CA HIS A 107 -5.82 -6.05 1.85
C HIS A 107 -5.75 -7.34 2.67
N ILE A 108 -6.41 -8.41 2.22
CA ILE A 108 -6.30 -9.74 2.83
C ILE A 108 -4.97 -10.38 2.42
N GLY A 109 -4.66 -10.35 1.11
CA GLY A 109 -3.39 -10.86 0.59
C GLY A 109 -2.18 -10.21 1.25
N LEU A 110 -2.21 -8.89 1.49
CA LEU A 110 -1.15 -8.17 2.21
C LEU A 110 -0.90 -8.73 3.61
N ALA A 111 -1.98 -9.08 4.33
CA ALA A 111 -1.88 -9.66 5.66
C ALA A 111 -1.37 -11.10 5.62
N GLU A 112 -1.94 -11.94 4.74
CA GLU A 112 -1.60 -13.37 4.62
C GLU A 112 -0.16 -13.59 4.16
N GLU A 113 0.34 -12.73 3.28
CA GLU A 113 1.70 -12.80 2.73
C GLU A 113 2.74 -12.10 3.62
N GLY A 114 2.33 -11.55 4.76
CA GLY A 114 3.26 -11.03 5.78
C GLY A 114 3.80 -9.62 5.52
N PHE A 115 3.15 -8.81 4.69
CA PHE A 115 3.56 -7.41 4.46
C PHE A 115 3.08 -6.45 5.56
N ASN A 116 2.03 -6.83 6.30
CA ASN A 116 1.51 -6.04 7.42
C ASN A 116 2.36 -6.23 8.68
N LEU A 117 3.57 -5.65 8.68
CA LEU A 117 4.51 -5.76 9.81
C LEU A 117 4.33 -4.60 10.81
N PRO A 118 4.20 -4.85 12.12
CA PRO A 118 4.04 -3.80 13.12
C PRO A 118 5.17 -2.75 13.09
N GLY A 119 4.81 -1.48 13.27
CA GLY A 119 5.78 -0.38 13.35
C GLY A 119 6.43 0.04 12.02
N THR A 120 5.86 -0.37 10.89
CA THR A 120 6.28 0.00 9.52
C THR A 120 5.36 1.05 8.90
N VAL A 121 5.68 1.49 7.68
CA VAL A 121 4.84 2.36 6.84
C VAL A 121 4.43 1.62 5.57
N LEU A 122 3.12 1.36 5.42
CA LEU A 122 2.55 0.75 4.21
C LEU A 122 1.66 1.76 3.48
N ILE A 123 2.02 2.07 2.23
CA ILE A 123 1.23 2.94 1.37
C ILE A 123 0.58 2.10 0.28
N GLY A 124 -0.65 2.43 -0.09
CA GLY A 124 -1.36 1.70 -1.14
C GLY A 124 -2.11 2.64 -2.06
N THR A 125 -2.38 2.21 -3.28
CA THR A 125 -3.20 2.98 -4.24
C THR A 125 -4.71 2.79 -4.06
N ASP A 126 -5.13 2.15 -2.97
CA ASP A 126 -6.53 1.92 -2.64
C ASP A 126 -6.94 2.71 -1.40
N SER A 127 -8.19 3.16 -1.37
CA SER A 127 -8.72 3.97 -0.26
C SER A 127 -8.81 3.23 1.08
N HIS A 128 -8.88 1.90 1.06
CA HIS A 128 -9.01 1.05 2.25
C HIS A 128 -7.68 0.47 2.73
N THR A 129 -6.54 0.96 2.25
CA THR A 129 -5.21 0.58 2.78
C THR A 129 -5.07 0.85 4.29
N CYS A 130 -5.94 1.69 4.88
CA CYS A 130 -6.06 1.84 6.33
C CYS A 130 -6.38 0.52 7.06
N THR A 131 -6.91 -0.50 6.38
CA THR A 131 -7.17 -1.85 6.93
C THR A 131 -5.90 -2.45 7.54
N SER A 132 -4.74 -2.26 6.91
CA SER A 132 -3.45 -2.74 7.44
C SER A 132 -3.13 -2.15 8.81
N GLY A 133 -3.64 -0.99 9.19
CA GLY A 133 -3.45 -0.38 10.50
C GLY A 133 -3.86 -1.27 11.69
N ALA A 134 -4.73 -2.27 11.45
CA ALA A 134 -5.08 -3.30 12.44
C ALA A 134 -3.85 -4.07 12.98
N PHE A 135 -2.74 -4.10 12.25
CA PHE A 135 -1.49 -4.75 12.64
C PHE A 135 -0.49 -3.82 13.34
N GLY A 136 -0.90 -2.60 13.73
CA GLY A 136 -0.04 -1.68 14.49
C GLY A 136 1.04 -1.00 13.65
N LEU A 137 0.77 -0.78 12.37
CA LEU A 137 1.58 0.03 11.45
C LEU A 137 0.85 1.31 11.04
N PHE A 138 1.58 2.25 10.44
CA PHE A 138 0.96 3.38 9.77
C PHE A 138 0.65 3.00 8.33
N SER A 139 -0.62 3.07 7.94
CA SER A 139 -1.01 2.79 6.55
C SER A 139 -2.05 3.76 6.04
N THR A 140 -1.93 4.13 4.76
CA THR A 140 -2.85 5.06 4.12
C THR A 140 -2.91 4.86 2.61
N GLY A 141 -4.07 5.21 2.04
CA GLY A 141 -4.30 5.21 0.60
C GLY A 141 -3.81 6.51 -0.03
N VAL A 142 -3.23 6.42 -1.23
CA VAL A 142 -2.72 7.56 -2.00
C VAL A 142 -3.10 7.46 -3.48
N GLY A 143 -2.94 8.56 -4.20
CA GLY A 143 -3.18 8.58 -5.64
C GLY A 143 -2.01 8.02 -6.47
N ASN A 144 -2.24 7.87 -7.77
CA ASN A 144 -1.26 7.31 -8.70
C ASN A 144 0.04 8.14 -8.80
N THR A 145 -0.04 9.46 -8.65
CA THR A 145 1.14 10.34 -8.67
C THR A 145 2.04 10.11 -7.46
N ASP A 146 1.46 9.98 -6.26
CA ASP A 146 2.22 9.70 -5.04
C ASP A 146 2.81 8.29 -5.07
N ALA A 147 2.05 7.31 -5.57
CA ALA A 147 2.56 5.96 -5.78
C ALA A 147 3.74 5.94 -6.77
N ALA A 148 3.67 6.70 -7.86
CA ALA A 148 4.77 6.83 -8.80
C ALA A 148 6.01 7.49 -8.18
N LEU A 149 5.82 8.51 -7.33
CA LEU A 149 6.90 9.12 -6.55
C LEU A 149 7.55 8.10 -5.61
N ILE A 150 6.76 7.28 -4.92
CA ILE A 150 7.28 6.21 -4.06
C ILE A 150 8.00 5.15 -4.91
N MET A 151 7.46 4.74 -6.06
CA MET A 151 8.14 3.82 -6.97
C MET A 151 9.55 4.30 -7.33
N GLY A 152 9.75 5.59 -7.55
CA GLY A 152 11.08 6.13 -7.87
C GLY A 152 11.98 6.46 -6.69
N THR A 153 11.42 6.74 -5.51
CA THR A 153 12.21 7.31 -4.39
C THR A 153 12.15 6.53 -3.09
N GLY A 154 11.17 5.65 -2.92
CA GLY A 154 10.86 4.98 -1.65
C GLY A 154 10.31 5.91 -0.57
N LYS A 155 9.89 7.13 -0.93
CA LYS A 155 9.47 8.16 0.03
C LYS A 155 8.16 8.80 -0.38
N ILE A 156 7.46 9.32 0.62
CA ILE A 156 6.31 10.21 0.44
C ILE A 156 6.43 11.46 1.31
N TRP A 157 5.94 12.60 0.81
CA TRP A 157 5.81 13.82 1.61
C TRP A 157 4.48 13.80 2.35
N GLY A 158 4.53 13.59 3.67
CA GLY A 158 3.35 13.41 4.49
C GLY A 158 3.19 14.52 5.54
N LYS A 159 1.94 14.83 5.88
CA LYS A 159 1.60 15.61 7.08
C LYS A 159 1.26 14.65 8.21
N VAL A 160 1.90 14.83 9.36
CA VAL A 160 1.60 14.03 10.57
C VAL A 160 0.16 14.31 11.00
N PRO A 161 -0.72 13.30 11.10
CA PRO A 161 -2.12 13.51 11.41
C PRO A 161 -2.33 13.69 12.93
N GLU A 162 -3.43 14.35 13.28
CA GLU A 162 -3.99 14.24 14.63
C GLU A 162 -4.54 12.82 14.86
N THR A 163 -4.75 12.44 16.12
CA THR A 163 -5.23 11.11 16.47
C THR A 163 -6.42 11.20 17.40
N MET A 164 -7.50 10.51 17.03
CA MET A 164 -8.65 10.26 17.91
C MET A 164 -8.51 8.87 18.53
N LYS A 165 -8.67 8.79 19.86
CA LYS A 165 -8.58 7.53 20.60
C LYS A 165 -9.98 7.08 20.99
N PHE A 166 -10.40 5.93 20.46
CA PHE A 166 -11.62 5.24 20.87
C PHE A 166 -11.23 4.10 21.80
N VAL A 167 -11.84 4.06 22.99
CA VAL A 167 -11.61 3.01 23.99
C VAL A 167 -12.92 2.25 24.15
N PHE A 168 -12.88 0.96 23.84
CA PHE A 168 -14.01 0.05 24.01
C PHE A 168 -13.82 -0.71 25.31
N GLU A 169 -14.80 -0.62 26.22
CA GLU A 169 -14.78 -1.26 27.53
C GLU A 169 -15.95 -2.25 27.66
N GLY A 170 -15.79 -3.28 28.49
CA GLY A 170 -16.81 -4.33 28.70
C GLY A 170 -16.61 -5.57 27.81
N SER A 171 -17.64 -6.41 27.74
CA SER A 171 -17.65 -7.66 26.96
C SER A 171 -18.66 -7.59 25.83
N LEU A 172 -18.25 -7.95 24.61
CA LEU A 172 -19.13 -8.05 23.46
C LEU A 172 -20.14 -9.20 23.64
N PRO A 173 -21.46 -8.97 23.56
CA PRO A 173 -22.46 -10.04 23.53
C PRO A 173 -22.19 -11.04 22.40
N PRO A 174 -22.53 -12.33 22.57
CA PRO A 174 -22.13 -13.39 21.64
C PRO A 174 -22.75 -13.28 20.24
N TYR A 175 -23.78 -12.44 20.08
CA TYR A 175 -24.47 -12.21 18.81
C TYR A 175 -24.02 -10.93 18.10
N LEU A 176 -23.12 -10.13 18.69
CA LEU A 176 -22.51 -8.97 18.05
C LEU A 176 -21.11 -9.32 17.53
N MET A 177 -20.69 -8.64 16.46
CA MET A 177 -19.39 -8.79 15.81
C MET A 177 -18.65 -7.45 15.75
N ALA A 178 -17.37 -7.50 15.36
CA ALA A 178 -16.57 -6.29 15.15
C ALA A 178 -17.16 -5.32 14.11
N LYS A 179 -18.05 -5.80 13.24
CA LYS A 179 -18.78 -5.02 12.24
C LYS A 179 -19.98 -4.25 12.82
N ASP A 180 -20.48 -4.64 14.00
CA ASP A 180 -21.57 -3.96 14.71
C ASP A 180 -21.06 -2.85 15.64
N LEU A 181 -19.81 -2.97 16.08
CA LEU A 181 -19.07 -1.90 16.76
C LEU A 181 -18.68 -0.78 15.79
#